data_AF-A0A5R9KLG9-F1
#
_entry.id   AF-A0A5R9KLG9-F1
#
_cell.length_a   1.000
_cell.length_b   1.000
_cell.length_c   1.000
_cell.angle_alpha   90.00
_cell.angle_beta   90.00
_cell.angle_gamma   90.00
#
_symmetry.space_group_name_H-M   'P 1'
#
loop_
_entity.id
_entity.type
_entity.pdbx_description
1 polymer ?
#
loop_
_entity_poly.entity_id
_entity_poly.type
_entity_poly.pdbx_seq_one_letter_code
_entity_poly.pdbx_strand_id
1 'polypeptide(L)'
;MANVTTVIDEWLVKDLEDNSSINVTVEAGTELGNSGVPGIQVRCMGYIITFEPNIVEQWAYKAGKLGLTEHLIEDKSWIHYDDQYAKHYLVLGDPLKAKVIVKTRSSKPIAREYELPFVIE
;
A
#
# COMPACT_ATOMS: atom_id res chain seq x y z
N MET A 1 -1.97 0.05 26.99
CA MET A 1 -0.71 0.12 26.21
C MET A 1 -0.80 1.34 25.32
N ALA A 2 0.30 2.03 25.03
CA ALA A 2 0.27 3.17 24.12
C ALA A 2 0.40 2.68 22.68
N ASN A 3 -0.24 3.36 21.73
CA ASN A 3 -0.08 3.09 20.31
C ASN A 3 1.42 3.20 19.92
N VAL A 4 1.98 2.14 19.35
CA VAL A 4 3.34 2.11 18.83
C VAL A 4 3.29 2.04 17.32
N THR A 5 3.92 3.02 16.67
CA THR A 5 4.14 3.04 15.22
C THR A 5 5.62 2.86 14.93
N THR A 6 5.96 1.93 14.03
CA THR A 6 7.33 1.61 13.63
C THR A 6 7.44 1.70 12.11
N VAL A 7 8.39 2.49 11.60
CA VAL A 7 8.74 2.49 10.18
C VAL A 7 9.38 1.14 9.85
N ILE A 8 8.73 0.36 8.98
CA ILE A 8 9.25 -0.94 8.55
C ILE A 8 10.05 -0.83 7.25
N ASP A 9 9.77 0.19 6.43
CA ASP A 9 10.49 0.43 5.20
C ASP A 9 10.32 1.88 4.75
N GLU A 10 11.38 2.42 4.14
CA GLU A 10 11.35 3.75 3.52
C GLU A 10 12.23 3.73 2.28
N TRP A 11 11.67 4.18 1.17
CA TRP A 11 12.36 4.21 -0.11
C TRP A 11 11.80 5.31 -1.01
N LEU A 12 12.59 5.66 -2.03
CA LEU A 12 12.20 6.65 -3.01
C LEU A 12 12.55 6.20 -4.42
N VAL A 13 11.78 6.68 -5.38
CA VAL A 13 12.05 6.54 -6.80
C VAL A 13 12.32 7.90 -7.37
N LYS A 14 13.53 8.11 -7.86
CA LYS A 14 13.96 9.37 -8.44
C LYS A 14 13.48 9.46 -9.90
N ASP A 15 13.03 10.64 -10.30
CA ASP A 15 12.87 11.00 -11.70
C ASP A 15 14.07 11.83 -12.16
N LEU A 16 14.81 11.35 -13.15
CA LEU A 16 15.96 12.03 -13.73
C LEU A 16 15.56 13.15 -14.71
N GLU A 17 14.32 13.15 -15.20
CA GLU A 17 13.85 14.16 -16.18
C GLU A 17 13.71 15.55 -15.54
N ASP A 18 13.21 15.62 -14.30
CA ASP A 18 13.02 16.87 -13.55
C ASP A 18 13.65 16.86 -12.15
N ASN A 19 14.44 15.84 -11.85
CA ASN A 19 15.12 15.64 -10.56
C ASN A 19 14.16 15.52 -9.36
N SER A 20 12.87 15.26 -9.59
CA SER A 20 11.87 14.98 -8.55
C SER A 20 12.01 13.57 -8.00
N SER A 21 11.29 13.26 -6.92
CA SER A 21 11.21 11.90 -6.39
C SER A 21 9.83 11.58 -5.84
N ILE A 22 9.43 10.31 -5.97
CA ILE A 22 8.27 9.75 -5.31
C ILE A 22 8.77 8.97 -4.10
N ASN A 23 8.41 9.43 -2.90
CA ASN A 23 8.79 8.79 -1.66
C ASN A 23 7.66 7.86 -1.17
N VAL A 24 8.05 6.73 -0.60
CA VAL A 24 7.17 5.75 0.02
C VAL A 24 7.69 5.46 1.41
N THR A 25 6.86 5.68 2.42
CA THR A 25 7.13 5.28 3.80
C THR A 25 6.07 4.27 4.21
N VAL A 26 6.50 3.16 4.79
CA VAL A 26 5.62 2.10 5.27
C VAL A 26 5.83 1.92 6.76
N GLU A 27 4.72 1.98 7.49
CA GLU A 27 4.69 1.95 8.94
C GLU A 27 3.81 0.79 9.43
N ALA A 28 4.29 0.01 10.38
CA ALA A 28 3.47 -0.91 11.15
C ALA A 28 2.95 -0.17 12.39
N GLY A 29 1.64 -0.26 12.66
CA GLY A 29 1.03 0.33 13.85
C GLY A 29 0.32 -0.73 14.67
N THR A 30 0.43 -0.67 16.00
CA THR A 30 -0.29 -1.58 16.91
C THR A 30 -1.77 -1.21 17.05
N GLU A 31 -2.11 0.06 16.82
CA GLU A 31 -3.48 0.57 16.83
C GLU A 31 -3.69 1.48 15.61
N LEU A 32 -4.30 0.93 14.55
CA LEU A 32 -4.62 1.64 13.31
C LEU A 32 -6.11 1.57 12.99
N GLY A 33 -6.57 2.62 12.31
CA GLY A 33 -7.93 2.74 11.81
C GLY A 33 -9.00 2.84 12.90
N ASN A 34 -10.26 2.62 12.52
CA ASN A 34 -11.40 2.88 13.41
C ASN A 34 -11.51 1.86 14.55
N SER A 35 -11.02 0.64 14.34
CA SER A 35 -11.05 -0.41 15.36
C SER A 35 -9.83 -0.43 16.27
N GLY A 36 -8.80 0.39 15.99
CA GLY A 36 -7.61 0.48 16.82
C GLY A 36 -6.86 -0.86 16.92
N VAL A 37 -6.71 -1.55 15.80
CA VAL A 37 -6.11 -2.89 15.73
C VAL A 37 -4.77 -2.86 14.96
N PRO A 38 -3.92 -3.88 15.09
CA PRO A 38 -2.66 -3.94 14.35
C PRO A 38 -2.88 -3.86 12.83
N GLY A 39 -2.01 -3.14 12.14
CA GLY A 39 -2.07 -3.00 10.69
C GLY A 39 -0.82 -2.38 10.08
N ILE A 40 -0.90 -2.11 8.78
CA ILE A 40 0.15 -1.41 8.03
C ILE A 40 -0.42 -0.12 7.45
N GLN A 41 0.37 0.94 7.46
CA GLN A 41 0.05 2.19 6.80
C GLN A 41 1.12 2.53 5.77
N VAL A 42 0.69 2.79 4.53
CA VAL A 42 1.55 3.25 3.45
C VAL A 42 1.30 4.73 3.22
N ARG A 43 2.38 5.52 3.17
CA ARG A 43 2.35 6.93 2.80
C ARG A 43 3.08 7.15 1.49
N CYS A 44 2.40 7.70 0.49
CA CYS A 44 3.00 8.00 -0.80
C CYS A 44 2.27 9.16 -1.47
N MET A 45 3.00 10.15 -1.97
CA MET A 45 2.44 11.31 -2.71
C MET A 45 1.28 12.03 -2.00
N GLY A 46 1.33 12.14 -0.67
CA GLY A 46 0.27 12.76 0.14
C GLY A 46 -0.93 11.84 0.41
N TYR A 47 -0.99 10.67 -0.21
CA TYR A 47 -1.95 9.62 0.12
C TYR A 47 -1.47 8.83 1.34
N ILE A 48 -2.43 8.49 2.20
CA ILE A 48 -2.26 7.58 3.33
C ILE A 48 -3.23 6.43 3.10
N ILE A 49 -2.70 5.22 3.06
CA ILE A 49 -3.46 3.99 2.88
C ILE A 49 -3.27 3.14 4.12
N THR A 50 -4.35 2.95 4.86
CA THR A 50 -4.36 2.13 6.07
C THR A 50 -4.90 0.75 5.72
N PHE A 51 -4.05 -0.25 5.84
CA PHE A 51 -4.41 -1.67 5.76
C PHE A 51 -4.76 -2.12 7.18
N GLU A 52 -6.04 -1.97 7.54
CA GLU A 52 -6.65 -2.53 8.75
C GLU A 52 -7.63 -3.65 8.38
N PRO A 53 -7.92 -4.61 9.28
CA PRO A 53 -8.78 -5.76 9.01
C PRO A 53 -10.12 -5.41 8.36
N ASN A 54 -10.84 -4.41 8.88
CA ASN A 54 -12.20 -4.08 8.40
C ASN A 54 -12.24 -3.64 6.93
N ILE A 55 -11.28 -2.82 6.50
CA ILE A 55 -11.25 -2.32 5.12
C ILE A 55 -10.64 -3.38 4.18
N VAL A 56 -9.65 -4.13 4.67
CA VAL A 56 -9.01 -5.22 3.93
C VAL A 56 -10.00 -6.35 3.66
N GLU A 57 -10.88 -6.70 4.61
CA GLU A 57 -11.95 -7.68 4.42
C GLU A 57 -12.91 -7.25 3.29
N GLN A 58 -13.31 -5.98 3.27
CA GLN A 58 -14.16 -5.44 2.21
C GLN A 58 -13.48 -5.46 0.83
N TRP A 59 -12.19 -5.11 0.77
CA TRP A 59 -11.40 -5.19 -0.46
C TRP A 59 -11.23 -6.63 -0.92
N ALA A 60 -10.89 -7.55 -0.02
CA ALA A 60 -10.72 -8.97 -0.30
C ALA A 60 -12.02 -9.60 -0.81
N TYR A 61 -13.15 -9.28 -0.19
CA TYR A 61 -14.46 -9.74 -0.64
C TYR A 61 -14.79 -9.25 -2.05
N LYS A 62 -14.57 -7.96 -2.34
CA LYS A 62 -14.79 -7.38 -3.68
C LYS A 62 -13.89 -8.04 -4.72
N ALA A 63 -12.61 -8.23 -4.40
CA ALA A 63 -11.64 -8.84 -5.29
C ALA A 63 -11.93 -10.34 -5.54
N GLY A 64 -12.34 -11.07 -4.50
CA GLY A 64 -12.78 -12.47 -4.61
C GLY A 64 -13.99 -12.64 -5.51
N LYS A 65 -14.99 -11.73 -5.44
CA LYS A 65 -16.12 -11.72 -6.38
C LYS A 65 -15.71 -11.51 -7.84
N LEU A 66 -14.61 -10.81 -8.07
CA LEU A 66 -14.07 -10.54 -9.40
C LEU A 66 -13.02 -11.57 -9.83
N GLY A 67 -12.70 -12.57 -9.00
CA GLY A 67 -11.67 -13.57 -9.27
C GLY A 67 -10.26 -13.00 -9.39
N LEU A 68 -9.99 -11.86 -8.75
CA LEU A 68 -8.68 -11.20 -8.79
C LEU A 68 -7.73 -11.80 -7.76
N THR A 69 -6.43 -11.82 -8.06
CA THR A 69 -5.36 -12.15 -7.10
C THR A 69 -4.76 -10.89 -6.46
N GLU A 70 -4.92 -9.74 -7.10
CA GLU A 70 -4.46 -8.44 -6.61
C GLU A 70 -5.59 -7.42 -6.82
N HIS A 71 -5.93 -6.69 -5.77
CA HIS A 71 -6.96 -5.65 -5.80
C HIS A 71 -6.30 -4.27 -5.81
N LEU A 72 -6.46 -3.52 -6.89
CA LEU A 72 -5.99 -2.14 -6.97
C LEU A 72 -6.88 -1.24 -6.10
N ILE A 73 -6.25 -0.49 -5.19
CA ILE A 73 -6.92 0.54 -4.39
C ILE A 73 -6.92 1.83 -5.22
N GLU A 74 -7.84 1.93 -6.17
CA GLU A 74 -7.88 2.97 -7.19
C GLU A 74 -7.96 4.38 -6.60
N ASP A 75 -8.78 4.59 -5.57
CA ASP A 75 -9.00 5.90 -4.94
C ASP A 75 -7.80 6.43 -4.16
N LYS A 76 -6.83 5.55 -3.86
CA LYS A 76 -5.56 5.90 -3.20
C LYS A 76 -4.36 5.70 -4.10
N SER A 77 -4.56 5.41 -5.38
CA SER A 77 -3.49 5.23 -6.34
C SER A 77 -3.43 6.42 -7.28
N TRP A 78 -2.22 6.89 -7.55
CA TRP A 78 -1.99 7.92 -8.55
C TRP A 78 -1.66 7.25 -9.88
N ILE A 79 -2.67 7.14 -10.75
CA ILE A 79 -2.65 6.33 -11.99
C ILE A 79 -3.11 7.09 -13.23
N HIS A 80 -3.07 8.42 -13.20
CA HIS A 80 -3.51 9.25 -14.33
C HIS A 80 -2.58 9.19 -15.53
N TYR A 81 -1.31 8.81 -15.33
CA TYR A 81 -0.29 8.73 -16.37
C TYR A 81 0.28 7.31 -16.45
N ASP A 82 0.51 6.82 -17.67
CA ASP A 82 1.06 5.47 -17.91
C ASP A 82 2.58 5.37 -17.63
N ASP A 83 3.28 6.50 -17.74
CA ASP A 83 4.72 6.61 -17.55
C ASP A 83 5.13 7.07 -16.15
N GLN A 84 4.19 7.59 -15.35
CA GLN A 84 4.42 8.05 -13.99
C GLN A 84 3.24 7.67 -13.08
N TYR A 85 3.48 6.80 -12.09
CA TYR A 85 2.40 6.33 -11.21
C TYR A 85 2.90 5.83 -9.85
N ALA A 86 1.96 5.83 -8.90
CA ALA A 86 2.07 5.14 -7.62
C ALA A 86 0.80 4.31 -7.40
N LYS A 87 0.93 2.99 -7.47
CA LYS A 87 -0.19 2.04 -7.37
C LYS A 87 -0.11 1.29 -6.05
N HIS A 88 -1.25 1.20 -5.36
CA HIS A 88 -1.40 0.48 -4.11
C HIS A 88 -2.34 -0.70 -4.31
N TYR A 89 -1.91 -1.88 -3.89
CA TYR A 89 -2.68 -3.10 -4.05
C TYR A 89 -2.83 -3.83 -2.72
N LEU A 90 -3.96 -4.51 -2.56
CA LEU A 90 -4.08 -5.65 -1.66
C LEU A 90 -3.82 -6.93 -2.47
N VAL A 91 -2.76 -7.66 -2.13
CA VAL A 91 -2.47 -8.98 -2.70
C VAL A 91 -3.21 -10.01 -1.87
N LEU A 92 -4.05 -10.79 -2.54
CA LEU A 92 -4.80 -11.88 -1.95
C LEU A 92 -3.91 -13.13 -1.87
N GLY A 93 -3.93 -13.78 -0.72
CA GLY A 93 -3.10 -14.93 -0.42
C GLY A 93 -3.09 -15.22 1.08
N ASP A 94 -2.30 -16.22 1.47
CA ASP A 94 -2.04 -16.57 2.85
C ASP A 94 -0.51 -16.54 3.08
N PRO A 95 0.05 -15.46 3.66
CA PRO A 95 -0.64 -14.29 4.23
C PRO A 95 -1.05 -13.25 3.18
N LEU A 96 -2.02 -12.40 3.55
CA LEU A 96 -2.36 -11.18 2.79
C LEU A 96 -1.19 -10.20 2.78
N LYS A 97 -1.05 -9.43 1.70
CA LYS A 97 0.04 -8.43 1.59
C LYS A 97 -0.46 -7.08 1.08
N ALA A 98 0.09 -6.01 1.63
CA ALA A 98 0.06 -4.69 1.01
C ALA A 98 1.16 -4.62 -0.05
N LYS A 99 0.84 -4.15 -1.26
CA LYS A 99 1.81 -3.98 -2.35
C LYS A 99 1.81 -2.57 -2.86
N VAL A 100 2.99 -2.02 -3.07
CA VAL A 100 3.21 -0.67 -3.58
C VAL A 100 4.08 -0.77 -4.82
N ILE A 101 3.59 -0.24 -5.94
CA ILE A 101 4.34 -0.15 -7.19
C ILE A 101 4.51 1.32 -7.56
N VAL A 102 5.75 1.77 -7.64
CA VAL A 102 6.07 3.15 -8.04
C VAL A 102 6.89 3.13 -9.31
N LYS A 103 6.54 4.02 -10.24
CA LYS A 103 7.27 4.27 -11.47
C LYS A 103 7.33 5.77 -11.71
N THR A 104 8.53 6.25 -12.03
CA THR A 104 8.75 7.59 -12.60
C THR A 104 9.05 7.47 -14.10
N ARG A 105 9.00 8.58 -14.86
CA ARG A 105 9.19 8.57 -16.32
C ARG A 105 10.51 7.93 -16.75
N SER A 106 11.55 8.15 -15.96
CA SER A 106 12.93 7.68 -16.20
C SER A 106 13.30 6.37 -15.47
N SER A 107 12.39 5.76 -14.71
CA SER A 107 12.67 4.53 -13.96
C SER A 107 11.87 3.32 -14.45
N LYS A 108 12.41 2.13 -14.15
CA LYS A 108 11.62 0.90 -14.22
C LYS A 108 10.67 0.86 -13.02
N PRO A 109 9.50 0.22 -13.13
CA PRO A 109 8.60 0.04 -11.99
C PRO A 109 9.30 -0.69 -10.84
N ILE A 110 9.25 -0.12 -9.65
CA ILE A 110 9.74 -0.74 -8.42
C ILE A 110 8.52 -1.17 -7.61
N ALA A 111 8.45 -2.46 -7.30
CA ALA A 111 7.39 -3.06 -6.53
C ALA A 111 7.93 -3.57 -5.19
N ARG A 112 7.22 -3.28 -4.09
CA ARG A 112 7.48 -3.85 -2.77
C ARG A 112 6.19 -4.39 -2.17
N GLU A 113 6.31 -5.50 -1.45
CA GLU A 113 5.19 -6.20 -0.81
C GLU A 113 5.48 -6.34 0.69
N TYR A 114 4.44 -6.19 1.51
CA TYR A 114 4.53 -6.19 2.97
C TYR A 114 3.40 -7.07 3.52
N GLU A 115 3.77 -8.09 4.30
CA GLU A 115 2.82 -9.01 4.93
C GLU A 115 1.96 -8.28 5.96
N LEU A 116 0.65 -8.46 5.90
CA LEU A 116 -0.27 -7.85 6.87
C LEU A 116 -0.18 -8.58 8.22
N PRO A 117 -0.17 -7.87 9.35
CA PRO A 117 0.01 -8.46 10.68
C PRO A 117 -1.28 -9.11 11.23
N PHE A 118 -2.20 -9.51 10.37
CA PHE A 118 -3.49 -10.07 10.72
C PHE A 118 -4.00 -10.99 9.61
N VAL A 119 -4.98 -11.81 9.98
CA VAL A 119 -5.80 -12.60 9.06
C VAL A 119 -7.22 -12.01 9.04
N ILE A 120 -7.94 -12.25 7.95
CA ILE A 120 -9.38 -11.95 7.83
C ILE A 120 -10.14 -13.27 7.77
N GLU A 121 -11.35 -13.30 8.31
CA GLU A 121 -12.21 -14.50 8.36
C GLU A 121 -13.10 -14.64 7.12
#